data_AF-A0A967TRD2-F1
#
_entry.id   AF-A0A967TRD2-F1
#
_cell.length_a   1.000
_cell.length_b   1.000
_cell.length_c   1.000
_cell.angle_alpha   90.00
_cell.angle_beta   90.00
_cell.angle_gamma   90.00
#
_symmetry.space_group_name_H-M   'P 1'
#
loop_
_entity.id
_entity.type
_entity.pdbx_description
1 polymer ?
#
loop_
_entity_poly.entity_id
_entity_poly.type
_entity_poly.pdbx_seq_one_letter_code
_entity_poly.pdbx_strand_id
1 'polypeptide(L)'
;MEAAAQQRDMIWFGKSDGVESLLDRIQAAGWQPYFTHAIDEARNLINQHRMNVGVAVLEDGSAATHDDTGTNELLSSTDSINWIGLLNPESVEAPDRRQIISHYCYDYHTYPLDLDRLLVILGHAHGMGDLSHSLLEDGHLADEEELVGTSPVMYELYSQIRKVALVDAPLLITGESGTGKEL
;
A
#
# COMPACT_ATOMS: atom_id res chain seq x y z
N MET A 1 -27.74 21.18 -2.23
CA MET A 1 -27.76 19.99 -1.35
C MET A 1 -26.39 19.35 -1.52
N GLU A 2 -25.41 19.89 -0.80
CA GLU A 2 -24.03 19.37 -0.79
C GLU A 2 -24.07 17.96 -0.21
N ALA A 3 -23.72 16.96 -1.01
CA ALA A 3 -23.42 15.64 -0.47
C ALA A 3 -22.33 15.86 0.58
N ALA A 4 -22.59 15.49 1.84
CA ALA A 4 -21.56 15.49 2.87
C ALA A 4 -20.39 14.69 2.30
N ALA A 5 -19.27 15.38 2.02
CA ALA A 5 -18.09 14.73 1.48
C ALA A 5 -17.71 13.64 2.48
N GLN A 6 -17.80 12.38 2.05
CA GLN A 6 -17.42 11.26 2.88
C GLN A 6 -15.93 11.41 3.19
N GLN A 7 -15.61 11.64 4.45
CA GLN A 7 -14.24 11.86 4.89
C GLN A 7 -13.51 10.51 4.83
N ARG A 8 -12.40 10.49 4.11
CA ARG A 8 -11.65 9.28 3.81
C ARG A 8 -10.40 9.22 4.67
N ASP A 9 -10.33 8.22 5.52
CA ASP A 9 -9.18 7.99 6.39
C ASP A 9 -8.01 7.43 5.56
N MET A 10 -6.83 8.01 5.76
CA MET A 10 -5.58 7.49 5.20
C MET A 10 -4.49 7.50 6.27
N ILE A 11 -3.54 6.58 6.14
CA ILE A 11 -2.33 6.60 6.96
C ILE A 11 -1.20 7.33 6.22
N TRP A 12 -0.44 8.14 6.95
CA TRP A 12 0.82 8.71 6.48
C TRP A 12 1.95 8.19 7.36
N PHE A 13 2.72 7.25 6.82
CA PHE A 13 3.80 6.59 7.51
C PHE A 13 5.16 7.19 7.14
N GLY A 14 5.91 7.60 8.16
CA GLY A 14 7.25 8.18 8.00
C GLY A 14 7.25 9.70 8.07
N LYS A 15 8.46 10.26 8.22
CA LYS A 15 8.67 11.71 8.32
C LYS A 15 8.79 12.29 6.91
N SER A 16 8.02 13.32 6.60
CA SER A 16 8.10 14.04 5.33
C SER A 16 8.15 15.53 5.60
N ASP A 17 9.17 16.20 5.10
CA ASP A 17 9.32 17.64 5.28
C ASP A 17 8.32 18.41 4.39
N GLY A 18 7.61 19.37 4.97
CA GLY A 18 6.76 20.30 4.24
C GLY A 18 5.31 19.85 4.05
N VAL A 19 4.94 18.66 4.53
CA VAL A 19 3.55 18.15 4.47
C VAL A 19 2.61 18.96 5.34
N GLU A 20 3.11 19.59 6.41
CA GLU A 20 2.31 20.44 7.28
C GLU A 20 1.64 21.58 6.51
N SER A 21 2.33 22.11 5.49
CA SER A 21 1.81 23.17 4.62
C SER A 21 0.74 22.67 3.62
N LEU A 22 0.68 21.36 3.40
CA LEU A 22 -0.22 20.70 2.46
C LEU A 22 -1.46 20.13 3.15
N LEU A 23 -1.44 20.04 4.48
CA LEU A 23 -2.49 19.40 5.28
C LEU A 23 -3.87 20.01 5.03
N ASP A 24 -3.97 21.34 5.01
CA ASP A 24 -5.23 22.04 4.76
C ASP A 24 -5.82 21.68 3.39
N ARG A 25 -4.97 21.51 2.37
CA ARG A 25 -5.40 21.13 1.02
C ARG A 25 -5.81 19.66 0.96
N ILE A 26 -5.10 18.78 1.65
CA ILE A 26 -5.44 17.35 1.76
C ILE A 26 -6.81 17.21 2.43
N GLN A 27 -7.01 17.90 3.55
CA GLN A 27 -8.28 17.90 4.29
C GLN A 27 -9.43 18.55 3.51
N ALA A 28 -9.17 19.67 2.82
CA ALA A 28 -10.16 20.29 1.93
C ALA A 28 -10.56 19.37 0.76
N ALA A 29 -9.69 18.45 0.34
CA ALA A 29 -9.99 17.40 -0.63
C ALA A 29 -10.73 16.19 -0.01
N GLY A 30 -11.15 16.26 1.26
CA GLY A 30 -11.94 15.23 1.93
C GLY A 30 -11.12 14.05 2.47
N TRP A 31 -9.83 14.25 2.70
CA TRP A 31 -8.94 13.24 3.27
C TRP A 31 -8.56 13.55 4.71
N GLN A 32 -8.56 12.53 5.57
CA GLN A 32 -8.11 12.64 6.94
C GLN A 32 -6.81 11.82 7.11
N PRO A 33 -5.64 12.48 7.05
CA PRO A 33 -4.37 11.78 7.24
C PRO A 33 -4.09 11.54 8.73
N TYR A 34 -3.71 10.32 9.06
CA TYR A 34 -3.19 9.90 10.35
C TYR A 34 -1.67 9.73 10.24
N PHE A 35 -0.92 10.66 10.82
CA PHE A 35 0.53 10.66 10.76
C PHE A 35 1.12 9.78 11.86
N THR A 36 2.00 8.86 11.47
CA THR A 36 2.78 8.07 12.42
C THR A 36 4.12 7.67 11.80
N HIS A 37 5.09 7.39 12.66
CA HIS A 37 6.40 6.85 12.29
C HIS A 37 6.66 5.52 13.01
N ALA A 38 5.72 5.06 13.83
CA ALA A 38 5.85 3.83 14.61
C ALA A 38 5.00 2.73 13.97
N ILE A 39 5.62 1.56 13.71
CA ILE A 39 4.95 0.43 13.05
C ILE A 39 3.74 -0.04 13.86
N ASP A 40 3.89 -0.17 15.18
CA ASP A 40 2.82 -0.66 16.05
C ASP A 40 1.61 0.29 16.06
N GLU A 41 1.86 1.59 16.06
CA GLU A 41 0.80 2.60 15.96
C GLU A 41 0.15 2.56 14.58
N ALA A 42 0.93 2.44 13.51
CA ALA A 42 0.44 2.30 12.15
C ALA A 42 -0.51 1.10 12.00
N ARG A 43 -0.09 -0.07 12.50
CA ARG A 43 -0.92 -1.28 12.51
C ARG A 43 -2.20 -1.08 13.30
N ASN A 44 -2.11 -0.44 14.46
CA ASN A 44 -3.28 -0.19 15.29
C ASN A 44 -4.29 0.73 14.59
N LEU A 45 -3.81 1.80 13.95
CA LEU A 45 -4.64 2.71 13.16
C LEU A 45 -5.31 2.00 11.98
N ILE A 46 -4.54 1.21 11.21
CA ILE A 46 -5.04 0.43 10.07
C ILE A 46 -6.12 -0.57 10.51
N ASN A 47 -5.98 -1.18 11.68
CA ASN A 47 -6.95 -2.14 12.20
C ASN A 47 -8.20 -1.47 12.81
N GLN A 48 -8.07 -0.25 13.34
CA GLN A 48 -9.17 0.47 13.98
C GLN A 48 -10.02 1.25 12.97
N HIS A 49 -9.42 1.70 11.88
CA HIS A 49 -10.05 2.51 10.85
C HIS A 49 -10.16 1.73 9.55
N ARG A 50 -11.24 1.95 8.77
CA ARG A 50 -11.33 1.42 7.40
C ARG A 50 -10.49 2.29 6.49
N MET A 51 -9.19 2.02 6.45
CA MET A 51 -8.25 2.66 5.55
C MET A 51 -7.98 1.73 4.37
N ASN A 52 -8.03 2.27 3.15
CA ASN A 52 -7.71 1.51 1.94
C ASN A 52 -6.43 2.03 1.27
N VAL A 53 -5.91 3.15 1.76
CA VAL A 53 -4.80 3.89 1.15
C VAL A 53 -3.90 4.42 2.24
N GLY A 54 -2.59 4.36 1.96
CA GLY A 54 -1.56 4.89 2.81
C GLY A 54 -0.47 5.57 1.99
N VAL A 55 0.20 6.53 2.59
CA VAL A 55 1.41 7.14 2.03
C VAL A 55 2.58 6.68 2.88
N ALA A 56 3.62 6.14 2.25
CA ALA A 56 4.84 5.70 2.93
C ALA A 56 6.03 6.51 2.45
N VAL A 57 6.71 7.17 3.38
CA VAL A 57 7.93 7.92 3.08
C VAL A 57 9.11 6.95 3.07
N LEU A 58 9.74 6.82 1.91
CA LEU A 58 10.87 5.96 1.60
C LEU A 58 12.12 6.83 1.42
N GLU A 59 12.50 7.54 2.49
CA GLU A 59 13.72 8.35 2.51
C GLU A 59 14.94 7.48 2.85
N ASP A 60 16.13 7.94 2.45
CA ASP A 60 17.36 7.20 2.69
C ASP A 60 17.80 7.30 4.16
N GLY A 61 17.54 6.24 4.92
CA GLY A 61 18.41 5.87 6.02
C GLY A 61 19.79 5.58 5.45
N SER A 62 20.77 6.43 5.74
CA SER A 62 22.19 6.08 5.59
C SER A 62 22.36 4.63 6.05
N ALA A 63 22.98 3.78 5.24
CA ALA A 63 23.20 2.36 5.50
C ALA A 63 23.89 2.04 6.86
N ALA A 64 24.26 3.07 7.63
CA ALA A 64 24.81 3.00 8.99
C ALA A 64 23.77 3.14 10.12
N THR A 65 22.52 3.57 9.88
CA THR A 65 21.49 3.73 10.92
C THR A 65 20.25 2.91 10.56
N HIS A 66 19.99 1.87 11.36
CA HIS A 66 19.04 0.79 11.14
C HIS A 66 17.55 1.16 11.26
N ASP A 67 17.14 2.37 10.88
CA ASP A 67 15.77 2.85 11.15
C ASP A 67 14.77 2.66 9.98
N ASP A 68 15.25 2.29 8.79
CA ASP A 68 14.36 1.93 7.65
C ASP A 68 13.78 0.52 7.75
N THR A 69 14.18 -0.25 8.77
CA THR A 69 13.77 -1.65 8.97
C THR A 69 12.24 -1.78 9.08
N GLY A 70 11.58 -0.75 9.59
CA GLY A 70 10.14 -0.80 9.87
C GLY A 70 9.22 -0.60 8.67
N THR A 71 9.65 0.17 7.66
CA THR A 71 8.76 0.52 6.54
C THR A 71 8.47 -0.70 5.68
N ASN A 72 9.51 -1.46 5.31
CA ASN A 72 9.31 -2.69 4.54
C ASN A 72 8.45 -3.70 5.30
N GLU A 73 8.66 -3.84 6.61
CA GLU A 73 7.86 -4.72 7.46
C GLU A 73 6.37 -4.29 7.48
N LEU A 74 6.10 -2.99 7.67
CA LEU A 74 4.73 -2.47 7.65
C LEU A 74 4.07 -2.72 6.30
N LEU A 75 4.72 -2.32 5.21
CA LEU A 75 4.20 -2.43 3.84
C LEU A 75 3.92 -3.89 3.47
N SER A 76 4.82 -4.81 3.84
CA SER A 76 4.64 -6.25 3.60
C SER A 76 3.59 -6.92 4.50
N SER A 77 3.15 -6.28 5.57
CA SER A 77 2.17 -6.86 6.52
C SER A 77 0.77 -6.24 6.39
N THR A 78 0.55 -5.37 5.40
CA THR A 78 -0.68 -4.58 5.24
C THR A 78 -1.24 -4.65 3.82
N ASP A 79 -1.69 -5.84 3.40
CA ASP A 79 -2.20 -6.09 2.04
C ASP A 79 -3.50 -5.34 1.69
N SER A 80 -4.27 -4.92 2.69
CA SER A 80 -5.49 -4.14 2.52
C SER A 80 -5.22 -2.68 2.15
N ILE A 81 -3.97 -2.23 2.26
CA ILE A 81 -3.59 -0.84 2.03
C ILE A 81 -2.91 -0.71 0.67
N ASN A 82 -3.46 0.13 -0.19
CA ASN A 82 -2.79 0.58 -1.39
C ASN A 82 -1.77 1.67 -1.01
N TRP A 83 -0.51 1.28 -0.85
CA TRP A 83 0.56 2.20 -0.46
C TRP A 83 1.05 3.06 -1.63
N ILE A 84 1.18 4.37 -1.40
CA ILE A 84 1.87 5.29 -2.31
C ILE A 84 3.23 5.63 -1.71
N GLY A 85 4.31 5.32 -2.43
CA GLY A 85 5.67 5.65 -1.99
C GLY A 85 6.01 7.12 -2.22
N LEU A 86 6.59 7.80 -1.24
CA LEU A 86 7.19 9.12 -1.38
C LEU A 86 8.70 9.04 -1.17
N LEU A 87 9.49 9.59 -2.09
CA LEU A 87 10.94 9.51 -2.00
C LEU A 87 11.65 10.68 -2.68
N ASN A 88 12.95 10.82 -2.43
CA ASN A 88 13.77 11.73 -3.23
C ASN A 88 14.04 11.11 -4.61
N PRO A 89 14.19 11.92 -5.68
CA PRO A 89 14.54 11.41 -7.01
C PRO A 89 15.80 10.54 -7.02
N GLU A 90 16.78 10.87 -6.18
CA GLU A 90 18.06 10.14 -6.05
C GLU A 90 17.85 8.73 -5.48
N SER A 91 16.90 8.56 -4.56
CA SER A 91 16.60 7.29 -3.91
C SER A 91 15.87 6.30 -4.85
N VAL A 92 15.30 6.76 -5.97
CA VAL A 92 14.66 5.89 -6.99
C VAL A 92 15.67 4.96 -7.65
N GLU A 93 16.95 5.35 -7.70
CA GLU A 93 18.01 4.54 -8.31
C GLU A 93 18.49 3.40 -7.41
N ALA A 94 18.20 3.47 -6.10
CA ALA A 94 18.64 2.49 -5.13
C ALA A 94 17.89 1.15 -5.32
N PRO A 95 18.60 0.01 -5.47
CA PRO A 95 17.98 -1.28 -5.79
C PRO A 95 16.94 -1.75 -4.78
N ASP A 96 17.19 -1.53 -3.50
CA ASP A 96 16.30 -1.80 -2.37
C ASP A 96 15.02 -0.97 -2.46
N ARG A 97 15.10 0.32 -2.80
CA ARG A 97 13.93 1.19 -3.00
C ARG A 97 13.09 0.75 -4.19
N ARG A 98 13.72 0.42 -5.32
CA ARG A 98 13.02 -0.12 -6.50
C ARG A 98 12.28 -1.40 -6.15
N GLN A 99 12.90 -2.27 -5.36
CA GLN A 99 12.28 -3.50 -4.91
C GLN A 99 11.05 -3.20 -4.06
N ILE A 100 11.16 -2.33 -3.05
CA ILE A 100 10.02 -1.97 -2.19
C ILE A 100 8.87 -1.37 -3.02
N ILE A 101 9.15 -0.39 -3.88
CA ILE A 101 8.14 0.29 -4.68
C ILE A 101 7.44 -0.70 -5.62
N SER A 102 8.20 -1.53 -6.33
CA SER A 102 7.63 -2.46 -7.32
C SER A 102 6.85 -3.63 -6.72
N HIS A 103 7.08 -3.96 -5.44
CA HIS A 103 6.42 -5.08 -4.78
C HIS A 103 5.26 -4.66 -3.87
N TYR A 104 5.38 -3.52 -3.20
CA TYR A 104 4.45 -3.13 -2.14
C TYR A 104 3.72 -1.81 -2.39
N CYS A 105 4.13 -1.00 -3.36
CA CYS A 105 3.47 0.27 -3.65
C CYS A 105 2.56 0.15 -4.88
N TYR A 106 1.37 0.75 -4.76
CA TYR A 106 0.43 0.97 -5.85
C TYR A 106 0.98 1.99 -6.87
N ASP A 107 1.58 3.07 -6.37
CA ASP A 107 2.29 4.08 -7.17
C ASP A 107 3.38 4.77 -6.30
N TYR A 108 4.18 5.64 -6.90
CA TYR A 108 5.15 6.46 -6.18
C TYR A 108 5.23 7.90 -6.71
N HIS A 109 5.66 8.81 -5.85
CA HIS A 109 5.99 10.19 -6.18
C HIS A 109 7.36 10.57 -5.66
N THR A 110 8.01 11.49 -6.38
CA THR A 110 9.27 12.07 -5.95
C THR A 110 9.08 13.50 -5.47
N TYR A 111 9.92 13.98 -4.56
CA TYR A 111 9.99 15.40 -4.24
C TYR A 111 10.53 16.24 -5.42
N PRO A 112 10.09 17.51 -5.59
CA PRO A 112 9.06 18.20 -4.81
C PRO A 112 7.67 17.62 -5.08
N LEU A 113 6.86 17.49 -4.02
CA LEU A 113 5.57 16.80 -4.09
C LEU A 113 4.53 17.60 -4.90
N ASP A 114 4.07 17.04 -6.01
CA ASP A 114 2.88 17.51 -6.73
C ASP A 114 1.63 16.98 -6.03
N LEU A 115 1.01 17.84 -5.21
CA LEU A 115 -0.17 17.47 -4.43
C LEU A 115 -1.38 17.16 -5.32
N ASP A 116 -1.56 17.85 -6.44
CA ASP A 116 -2.74 17.63 -7.28
C ASP A 116 -2.67 16.25 -7.94
N ARG A 117 -1.47 15.85 -8.38
CA ARG A 117 -1.23 14.47 -8.86
C ARG A 117 -1.42 13.44 -7.74
N LEU A 118 -0.92 13.72 -6.54
CA LEU A 118 -1.07 12.79 -5.39
C LEU A 118 -2.55 12.58 -5.05
N LEU A 119 -3.34 13.65 -4.98
CA LEU A 119 -4.77 13.58 -4.65
C LEU A 119 -5.56 12.76 -5.67
N VAL A 120 -5.21 12.85 -6.96
CA VAL A 120 -5.78 12.00 -8.02
C VAL A 120 -5.48 10.53 -7.73
N ILE A 121 -4.21 10.18 -7.52
CA ILE A 121 -3.79 8.79 -7.29
C ILE A 121 -4.38 8.23 -5.99
N LEU A 122 -4.41 9.01 -4.90
CA LEU A 122 -5.09 8.65 -3.65
C LEU A 122 -6.56 8.29 -3.92
N GLY A 123 -7.26 9.10 -4.72
CA GLY A 123 -8.66 8.87 -5.07
C GLY A 123 -8.86 7.57 -5.85
N HIS A 124 -8.00 7.31 -6.83
CA HIS A 124 -8.02 6.07 -7.59
C HIS A 124 -7.72 4.84 -6.72
N ALA A 125 -6.66 4.89 -5.92
CA ALA A 125 -6.26 3.81 -5.03
C ALA A 125 -7.37 3.47 -4.01
N HIS A 126 -8.03 4.49 -3.45
CA HIS A 126 -9.13 4.29 -2.50
C HIS A 126 -10.35 3.67 -3.16
N GLY A 127 -10.76 4.18 -4.33
CA GLY A 127 -11.87 3.61 -5.08
C GLY A 127 -11.63 2.15 -5.50
N MET A 128 -10.39 1.80 -5.86
CA MET A 128 -10.01 0.41 -6.13
C MET A 128 -10.12 -0.47 -4.88
N GLY A 129 -9.70 0.04 -3.73
CA GLY A 129 -9.87 -0.64 -2.44
C GLY A 129 -11.35 -0.86 -2.09
N ASP A 130 -12.19 0.16 -2.26
CA ASP A 130 -13.63 0.07 -1.97
C ASP A 130 -14.31 -0.98 -2.84
N LEU A 131 -13.96 -1.05 -4.13
CA LEU A 131 -14.48 -2.08 -5.04
C LEU A 131 -14.07 -3.49 -4.58
N SER A 132 -12.81 -3.69 -4.20
CA SER A 132 -12.36 -5.00 -3.70
C SER A 132 -13.08 -5.42 -2.42
N HIS A 133 -13.33 -4.48 -1.50
CA HIS A 133 -14.09 -4.74 -0.27
C HIS A 133 -15.56 -5.03 -0.56
N SER A 134 -16.19 -4.31 -1.50
CA SER A 134 -17.59 -4.56 -1.86
C SER A 134 -17.81 -5.97 -2.43
N LEU A 135 -16.86 -6.51 -3.21
CA LEU A 135 -16.95 -7.88 -3.74
C LEU A 135 -16.84 -8.97 -2.66
N LEU A 136 -16.03 -8.71 -1.61
CA LEU A 136 -15.91 -9.57 -0.43
C LEU A 136 -17.18 -9.50 0.44
N GLU A 137 -17.72 -8.31 0.67
CA GLU A 137 -18.93 -8.08 1.47
C GLU A 137 -20.20 -8.62 0.78
N ASP A 138 -20.29 -8.52 -0.55
CA ASP A 138 -21.40 -9.04 -1.35
C ASP A 138 -21.31 -10.56 -1.58
N GLY A 139 -20.36 -11.24 -0.94
CA GLY A 139 -20.22 -12.70 -0.97
C GLY A 139 -19.87 -13.29 -2.34
N HIS A 140 -19.48 -12.47 -3.31
CA HIS A 140 -19.10 -12.93 -4.65
C HIS A 140 -17.75 -13.66 -4.66
N LEU A 141 -16.94 -13.49 -3.62
CA LEU A 141 -15.65 -14.16 -3.41
C LEU A 141 -15.65 -15.13 -2.22
N ALA A 142 -16.80 -15.31 -1.54
CA ALA A 142 -16.88 -16.11 -0.31
C ALA A 142 -16.75 -17.63 -0.52
N ASP A 143 -16.65 -18.09 -1.78
CA ASP A 143 -16.52 -19.50 -2.16
C ASP A 143 -15.12 -19.82 -2.76
N GLU A 144 -14.22 -18.84 -2.84
CA GLU A 144 -12.81 -19.11 -3.16
C GLU A 144 -12.08 -19.36 -1.84
N GLU A 145 -11.56 -20.58 -1.65
CA GLU A 145 -10.67 -20.89 -0.54
C GLU A 145 -9.49 -19.91 -0.57
N GLU A 146 -9.55 -18.89 0.30
CA GLU A 146 -8.57 -17.83 0.35
C GLU A 146 -7.19 -18.43 0.61
N LEU A 147 -6.24 -18.19 -0.29
CA LEU A 147 -4.83 -18.48 -0.04
C LEU A 147 -4.39 -17.62 1.14
N VAL A 148 -4.38 -18.16 2.35
CA VAL A 148 -3.90 -17.47 3.57
C VAL A 148 -2.41 -17.75 3.75
N GLY A 149 -1.56 -16.76 3.46
CA GLY A 149 -0.11 -16.87 3.63
C GLY A 149 0.57 -15.54 3.88
N THR A 150 1.03 -15.30 5.11
CA THR A 150 1.65 -14.03 5.55
C THR A 150 3.20 -14.03 5.48
N SER A 151 3.78 -15.03 4.82
CA SER A 151 5.24 -15.14 4.69
C SER A 151 5.77 -14.32 3.50
N PRO A 152 7.02 -13.80 3.57
CA PRO A 152 7.66 -13.09 2.45
C PRO A 152 7.58 -13.82 1.10
N VAL A 153 7.67 -15.16 1.11
CA VAL A 153 7.58 -16.01 -0.08
C VAL A 153 6.18 -16.02 -0.68
N MET A 154 5.14 -15.97 0.16
CA MET A 154 3.75 -15.92 -0.29
C MET A 154 3.42 -14.58 -0.96
N TYR A 155 4.02 -13.47 -0.51
CA TYR A 155 3.86 -12.17 -1.18
C TYR A 155 4.51 -12.14 -2.57
N GLU A 156 5.68 -12.74 -2.72
CA GLU A 156 6.30 -12.90 -4.05
C GLU A 156 5.40 -13.73 -4.97
N LEU A 157 4.81 -14.80 -4.44
CA LEU A 157 3.85 -15.62 -5.15
C LEU A 157 2.60 -14.82 -5.57
N TYR A 158 1.98 -14.04 -4.67
CA TYR A 158 0.81 -13.21 -5.03
C TYR A 158 1.13 -12.15 -6.08
N SER A 159 2.31 -11.52 -6.01
CA SER A 159 2.76 -10.56 -7.03
C SER A 159 2.95 -11.24 -8.38
N GLN A 160 3.53 -12.43 -8.40
CA GLN A 160 3.68 -13.23 -9.62
C GLN A 160 2.30 -13.63 -10.18
N ILE A 161 1.39 -14.12 -9.33
CA ILE A 161 0.00 -14.45 -9.70
C ILE A 161 -0.69 -13.25 -10.34
N ARG A 162 -0.65 -12.05 -9.72
CA ARG A 162 -1.24 -10.83 -10.28
C ARG A 162 -0.66 -10.47 -11.65
N LYS A 163 0.66 -10.65 -11.84
CA LYS A 163 1.32 -10.37 -13.12
C LYS A 163 0.96 -11.37 -14.21
N VAL A 164 0.82 -12.65 -13.87
CA VAL A 164 0.46 -13.70 -14.85
C VAL A 164 -1.04 -13.81 -15.08
N ALA A 165 -1.89 -13.31 -14.18
CA ALA A 165 -3.34 -13.26 -14.36
C ALA A 165 -3.78 -12.41 -15.56
N LEU A 166 -2.90 -11.54 -16.07
CA LEU A 166 -3.12 -10.70 -17.23
C LEU A 166 -2.77 -11.39 -18.56
N VAL A 167 -2.28 -12.64 -18.55
CA VAL A 167 -1.86 -13.37 -19.76
C VAL A 167 -2.58 -14.71 -19.88
N ASP A 168 -3.07 -15.02 -21.08
CA ASP A 168 -3.75 -16.27 -21.41
C ASP A 168 -2.72 -17.34 -21.84
N ALA A 169 -1.95 -17.86 -20.88
CA ALA A 169 -0.89 -18.84 -21.09
C ALA A 169 -0.94 -19.97 -20.05
N PRO A 170 -0.61 -21.23 -20.42
CA PRO A 170 -0.56 -22.34 -19.46
C PRO A 170 0.52 -22.11 -18.39
N LEU A 171 0.15 -22.31 -17.13
CA LEU A 171 1.06 -22.20 -15.98
C LEU A 171 1.35 -23.58 -15.37
N LEU A 172 2.58 -23.76 -14.90
CA LEU A 172 3.00 -24.94 -14.14
C LEU A 172 3.25 -24.54 -12.69
N ILE A 173 2.48 -25.12 -11.77
CA ILE A 173 2.63 -24.88 -10.33
C ILE A 173 3.34 -26.10 -9.71
N THR A 174 4.47 -25.87 -9.04
CA THR A 174 5.31 -26.94 -8.43
C THR A 174 5.50 -26.73 -6.93
N GLY A 175 5.67 -27.81 -6.17
CA GLY A 175 5.88 -27.75 -4.72
C GLY A 175 5.71 -29.11 -4.04
N GLU A 176 6.03 -29.19 -2.75
CA GLU A 176 5.92 -30.42 -1.97
C GLU A 176 4.45 -30.80 -1.67
N SER A 177 4.15 -32.09 -1.46
CA SER A 177 2.76 -32.53 -1.19
C SER A 177 2.21 -31.83 0.06
N GLY A 178 1.02 -31.25 -0.02
CA GLY A 178 0.38 -30.51 1.08
C GLY A 178 0.62 -29.00 1.10
N THR A 179 1.31 -28.42 0.11
CA THR A 179 1.51 -26.95 0.01
C THR A 179 0.38 -26.20 -0.70
N GLY A 180 -0.84 -26.73 -0.73
CA GLY A 180 -2.00 -26.05 -1.35
C GLY A 180 -1.90 -25.80 -2.86
N LYS A 181 -1.23 -26.70 -3.61
CA LYS A 181 -1.17 -26.63 -5.09
C LYS A 181 -2.43 -27.14 -5.79
N GLU A 182 -3.30 -27.76 -5.01
CA GLU A 182 -4.63 -28.16 -5.44
C GLU A 182 -5.57 -27.13 -4.81
N LEU A 183 -5.83 -26.10 -5.60
CA LEU A 183 -7.00 -25.23 -5.57
C LEU A 183 -7.64 -25.34 -6.96
#